data_AF-A0A450XKY7-F1
#
_entry.id   AF-A0A450XKY7-F1
#
_cell.length_a   1.000
_cell.length_b   1.000
_cell.length_c   1.000
_cell.angle_alpha   90.00
_cell.angle_beta   90.00
_cell.angle_gamma   90.00
#
_symmetry.space_group_name_H-M   'P 1'
#
loop_
_entity.id
_entity.type
_entity.pdbx_description
1 polymer ?
#
loop_
_entity_poly.entity_id
_entity_poly.type
_entity_poly.pdbx_seq_one_letter_code
_entity_poly.pdbx_strand_id
1 'polypeptide(L)'
;MQTSIPELPVECARADGALDMMKLIEGFLEFWRENGEILLKGMSYQEAAPHLVFMGYLQRIVNGGRMDREFALGTRRADLVVHYGKVQKEVIELKLAQAPKALERGVRQVSEYAKRLGLKRGYLILFDREATAPWEERGAVEEMEVEGVTVVVVRA
;
A
#
# COMPACT_ATOMS: atom_id res chain seq x y z
N MET A 1 -16.06 -18.15 -17.26
CA MET A 1 -16.70 -17.65 -16.03
C MET A 1 -16.06 -16.32 -15.71
N GLN A 2 -16.86 -15.25 -15.73
CA GLN A 2 -16.39 -13.94 -15.31
C GLN A 2 -16.45 -13.94 -13.79
N THR A 3 -15.33 -14.21 -13.12
CA THR A 3 -15.21 -14.04 -11.67
C THR A 3 -15.31 -12.55 -11.41
N SER A 4 -16.52 -12.10 -11.05
CA SER A 4 -16.74 -10.81 -10.45
C SER A 4 -15.89 -10.73 -9.19
N ILE A 5 -14.98 -9.75 -9.17
CA ILE A 5 -14.17 -9.41 -7.99
C ILE A 5 -15.15 -9.08 -6.85
N PRO A 6 -14.98 -9.65 -5.64
CA PRO A 6 -15.90 -9.45 -4.53
C PRO A 6 -16.12 -7.95 -4.24
N GLU A 7 -17.36 -7.59 -3.88
CA GLU A 7 -17.69 -6.24 -3.40
C GLU A 7 -16.84 -5.94 -2.16
N LEU A 8 -16.11 -4.82 -2.19
CA LEU A 8 -15.19 -4.46 -1.10
C LEU A 8 -15.96 -4.06 0.16
N PRO A 9 -15.41 -4.35 1.35
CA PRO A 9 -16.09 -4.04 2.59
C PRO A 9 -16.17 -2.52 2.79
N VAL A 10 -17.38 -2.06 3.08
CA VAL A 10 -17.75 -0.70 3.53
C VAL A 10 -17.01 -0.27 4.83
N GLU A 11 -16.15 -1.13 5.38
CA GLU A 11 -15.64 -1.06 6.75
C GLU A 11 -14.35 -0.24 6.96
N CYS A 12 -13.74 0.27 5.89
CA CYS A 12 -12.54 1.10 6.00
C CYS A 12 -12.84 2.55 6.44
N ALA A 13 -14.11 2.95 6.54
CA ALA A 13 -14.47 4.27 7.06
C ALA A 13 -14.56 4.23 8.59
N ARG A 14 -13.92 5.20 9.25
CA ARG A 14 -14.07 5.47 10.68
C ARG A 14 -15.38 6.21 10.94
N ALA A 15 -15.82 6.22 12.20
CA ALA A 15 -17.06 6.88 12.62
C ALA A 15 -17.08 8.39 12.34
N ASP A 16 -15.90 9.03 12.25
CA ASP A 16 -15.72 10.44 11.90
C ASP A 16 -15.62 10.68 10.38
N GLY A 17 -15.77 9.64 9.56
CA GLY A 17 -15.67 9.70 8.11
C GLY A 17 -14.22 9.72 7.58
N ALA A 18 -13.21 9.53 8.43
CA ALA A 18 -11.82 9.34 7.99
C ALA A 18 -11.60 7.91 7.45
N LEU A 19 -10.60 7.74 6.61
CA LEU A 19 -10.15 6.42 6.15
C LEU A 19 -9.30 5.76 7.24
N ASP A 20 -9.68 4.54 7.63
CA ASP A 20 -8.89 3.67 8.49
C ASP A 20 -7.87 2.88 7.66
N MET A 21 -6.64 3.38 7.62
CA MET A 21 -5.57 2.78 6.83
C MET A 21 -5.16 1.39 7.31
N MET A 22 -5.31 1.07 8.60
CA MET A 22 -4.94 -0.26 9.10
C MET A 22 -5.95 -1.30 8.62
N LYS A 23 -7.25 -1.01 8.73
CA LYS A 23 -8.29 -1.88 8.15
C LYS A 23 -8.14 -2.05 6.64
N LEU A 24 -7.76 -0.99 5.94
CA LEU A 24 -7.48 -1.05 4.51
C LEU A 24 -6.35 -2.05 4.20
N ILE A 25 -5.25 -1.99 4.96
CA ILE A 25 -4.09 -2.87 4.80
C ILE A 25 -4.45 -4.31 5.17
N GLU A 26 -5.18 -4.52 6.27
CA GLU A 26 -5.65 -5.85 6.68
C GLU A 26 -6.52 -6.49 5.60
N GLY A 27 -7.51 -5.75 5.09
CA GLY A 27 -8.34 -6.21 3.98
C GLY A 27 -7.54 -6.42 2.70
N PHE A 28 -6.51 -5.61 2.44
CA PHE A 28 -5.61 -5.84 1.29
C PHE A 28 -4.87 -7.16 1.45
N LEU A 29 -4.34 -7.46 2.63
CA LEU A 29 -3.64 -8.71 2.90
C LEU A 29 -4.58 -9.92 2.78
N GLU A 30 -5.82 -9.83 3.26
CA GLU A 30 -6.85 -10.86 3.01
C GLU A 30 -7.09 -11.09 1.51
N PHE A 31 -7.38 -10.01 0.78
CA PHE A 31 -7.55 -10.06 -0.67
C PHE A 31 -6.33 -10.64 -1.39
N TRP A 32 -5.13 -10.26 -0.97
CA TRP A 32 -3.87 -10.68 -1.55
C TRP A 32 -3.61 -12.18 -1.35
N ARG A 33 -3.89 -12.70 -0.16
CA ARG A 33 -3.79 -14.14 0.13
C ARG A 33 -4.75 -14.97 -0.73
N GLU A 34 -5.97 -14.48 -0.93
CA GLU A 34 -6.98 -15.20 -1.71
C GLU A 34 -6.76 -15.13 -3.23
N ASN A 35 -6.30 -13.99 -3.75
CA ASN A 35 -6.35 -13.69 -5.19
C ASN A 35 -4.97 -13.48 -5.82
N GLY A 36 -3.93 -13.21 -5.02
CA GLY A 36 -2.64 -12.75 -5.51
C GLY A 36 -1.98 -13.74 -6.47
N GLU A 37 -2.06 -15.04 -6.21
CA GLU A 37 -1.46 -16.05 -7.09
C GLU A 37 -2.02 -16.00 -8.52
N ILE A 38 -3.34 -15.99 -8.64
CA ILE A 38 -4.03 -16.00 -9.93
C ILE A 38 -3.82 -14.67 -10.65
N LEU A 39 -3.90 -13.56 -9.91
CA LEU A 39 -3.69 -12.22 -10.46
C LEU A 39 -2.27 -12.05 -11.02
N LEU A 40 -1.25 -12.50 -10.28
CA LEU A 40 0.13 -12.41 -10.75
C LEU A 40 0.38 -13.30 -11.96
N LYS A 41 -0.10 -14.55 -11.96
CA LYS A 41 0.04 -15.46 -13.12
C LYS A 41 -0.63 -14.92 -14.38
N GLY A 42 -1.72 -14.15 -14.23
CA GLY A 42 -2.45 -13.56 -15.34
C GLY A 42 -1.81 -12.33 -15.99
N MET A 43 -0.77 -11.74 -15.38
CA MET A 43 -0.16 -10.49 -15.87
C MET A 43 1.16 -10.74 -16.61
N SER A 44 1.34 -10.09 -17.75
CA SER A 44 2.57 -10.22 -18.56
C SER A 44 3.78 -9.48 -17.95
N TYR A 45 3.53 -8.46 -17.11
CA TYR A 45 4.56 -7.60 -16.51
C TYR A 45 4.73 -7.92 -15.02
N GLN A 46 5.46 -9.01 -14.74
CA GLN A 46 5.66 -9.58 -13.41
C GLN A 46 6.35 -8.64 -12.39
N GLU A 47 7.09 -7.62 -12.86
CA GLU A 47 7.74 -6.64 -11.99
C GLU A 47 6.77 -5.58 -11.47
N ALA A 48 5.85 -5.11 -12.32
CA ALA A 48 4.88 -4.09 -11.95
C ALA A 48 3.58 -4.68 -11.40
N ALA A 49 3.30 -5.96 -11.66
CA ALA A 49 2.04 -6.61 -11.32
C ALA A 49 1.63 -6.45 -9.84
N PRO A 50 2.49 -6.70 -8.84
CA PRO A 50 2.10 -6.52 -7.44
C PRO A 50 1.71 -5.07 -7.11
N HIS A 51 2.45 -4.10 -7.65
CA HIS A 51 2.16 -2.68 -7.47
C HIS A 51 0.80 -2.31 -8.07
N LEU A 52 0.52 -2.80 -9.29
CA LEU A 52 -0.76 -2.57 -9.98
C LEU A 52 -1.94 -3.20 -9.23
N VAL A 53 -1.76 -4.38 -8.64
CA VAL A 53 -2.80 -5.03 -7.83
C VAL A 53 -3.14 -4.17 -6.61
N PHE A 54 -2.14 -3.69 -5.87
CA PHE A 54 -2.39 -2.81 -4.73
C PHE A 54 -3.02 -1.47 -5.13
N MET A 55 -2.54 -0.83 -6.20
CA MET A 55 -3.14 0.41 -6.71
C MET A 55 -4.61 0.20 -7.13
N GLY A 56 -4.90 -0.93 -7.80
CA GLY A 56 -6.27 -1.28 -8.20
C GLY A 56 -7.19 -1.61 -7.03
N TYR A 57 -6.67 -2.25 -5.98
CA TYR A 57 -7.38 -2.47 -4.72
C TYR A 57 -7.70 -1.14 -4.02
N LEU A 58 -6.68 -0.31 -3.84
CA LEU A 58 -6.78 0.99 -3.19
C LEU A 58 -7.76 1.93 -3.91
N GLN A 59 -7.69 1.99 -5.24
CA GLN A 59 -8.57 2.83 -6.06
C GLN A 59 -10.06 2.51 -5.82
N ARG A 60 -10.40 1.24 -5.61
CA ARG A 60 -11.78 0.83 -5.36
C ARG A 60 -12.28 1.22 -3.96
N ILE A 61 -11.42 1.23 -2.95
CA ILE A 61 -11.78 1.64 -1.58
C ILE A 61 -11.90 3.15 -1.48
N VAL A 62 -10.98 3.87 -2.13
CA VAL A 62 -10.94 5.34 -2.05
C VAL A 62 -12.15 5.98 -2.74
N ASN A 63 -12.96 5.24 -3.52
CA ASN A 63 -14.10 5.71 -4.34
C ASN A 63 -14.90 6.88 -3.72
N GLY A 64 -14.45 8.13 -3.99
CA GLY A 64 -14.89 9.38 -3.35
C GLY A 64 -13.75 10.36 -2.95
N GLY A 65 -12.52 9.85 -2.80
CA GLY A 65 -11.27 10.60 -2.60
C GLY A 65 -10.43 10.72 -3.87
N ARG A 66 -9.18 11.20 -3.73
CA ARG A 66 -8.23 11.41 -4.84
C ARG A 66 -6.91 10.70 -4.55
N MET A 67 -6.41 9.91 -5.51
CA MET A 67 -5.10 9.27 -5.42
C MET A 67 -4.16 9.90 -6.43
N ASP A 68 -3.16 10.62 -5.95
CA ASP A 68 -2.09 11.14 -6.79
C ASP A 68 -0.99 10.08 -6.92
N ARG A 69 -0.67 9.73 -8.16
CA ARG A 69 0.42 8.82 -8.51
C ARG A 69 1.66 9.63 -8.86
N GLU A 70 2.84 9.12 -8.52
CA GLU A 70 4.11 9.78 -8.79
C GLU A 70 4.15 11.23 -8.27
N PHE A 71 3.60 11.44 -7.07
CA PHE A 71 3.40 12.78 -6.52
C PHE A 71 4.74 13.45 -6.25
N ALA A 72 4.98 14.59 -6.91
CA ALA A 72 6.24 15.31 -6.81
C ALA A 72 6.41 15.92 -5.41
N LEU A 73 7.48 15.51 -4.72
CA LEU A 73 7.94 16.06 -3.46
C LEU A 73 9.38 16.53 -3.67
N GLY A 74 9.54 17.81 -4.00
CA GLY A 74 10.83 18.40 -4.35
C GLY A 74 11.41 17.73 -5.61
N THR A 75 12.61 17.16 -5.51
CA THR A 75 13.29 16.47 -6.62
C THR A 75 12.92 14.99 -6.76
N ARG A 76 12.12 14.44 -5.83
CA ARG A 76 11.70 13.03 -5.82
C ARG A 76 10.19 12.92 -5.97
N ARG A 77 9.72 11.69 -6.18
CA ARG A 77 8.30 11.35 -6.32
C ARG A 77 7.96 10.28 -5.29
N ALA A 78 6.84 10.46 -4.59
CA ALA A 78 6.21 9.39 -3.83
C ALA A 78 5.37 8.55 -4.82
N ASP A 79 5.36 7.23 -4.64
CA ASP A 79 4.56 6.38 -5.52
C ASP A 79 3.08 6.76 -5.46
N LEU A 80 2.55 6.93 -4.24
CA LEU A 80 1.15 7.26 -3.98
C LEU A 80 0.99 8.29 -2.85
N VAL A 81 0.13 9.27 -3.09
CA VAL A 81 -0.46 10.10 -2.04
C VAL A 81 -1.97 10.00 -2.13
N VAL A 82 -2.59 9.48 -1.08
CA VAL A 82 -4.05 9.36 -0.96
C VAL A 82 -4.59 10.60 -0.28
N HIS A 83 -5.60 11.21 -0.87
CA HIS A 83 -6.41 12.26 -0.28
C HIS A 83 -7.80 11.69 -0.01
N TYR A 84 -8.23 11.73 1.24
CA TYR A 84 -9.53 11.23 1.65
C TYR A 84 -10.31 12.30 2.42
N GLY A 85 -11.59 12.46 2.08
CA GLY A 85 -12.40 13.57 2.57
C GLY A 85 -11.76 14.93 2.28
N LYS A 86 -11.95 15.91 3.18
CA LYS A 86 -11.44 17.29 2.98
C LYS A 86 -10.01 17.51 3.44
N VAL A 87 -9.52 16.71 4.39
CA VAL A 87 -8.30 17.04 5.15
C VAL A 87 -7.30 15.90 5.25
N GLN A 88 -7.71 14.64 5.11
CA GLN A 88 -6.82 13.51 5.33
C GLN A 88 -5.90 13.31 4.13
N LYS A 89 -4.62 13.06 4.43
CA LYS A 89 -3.59 12.71 3.46
C LYS A 89 -2.79 11.53 3.99
N GLU A 90 -2.50 10.57 3.13
CA GLU A 90 -1.67 9.40 3.46
C GLU A 90 -0.60 9.24 2.38
N VAL A 91 0.61 8.87 2.79
CA VAL A 91 1.72 8.59 1.87
C VAL A 91 2.05 7.11 1.87
N ILE A 92 2.13 6.53 0.67
CA ILE A 92 2.40 5.10 0.48
C ILE A 92 3.52 4.96 -0.57
N GLU A 93 4.55 4.20 -0.22
CA GLU A 93 5.62 3.78 -1.14
C GLU A 93 5.48 2.27 -1.39
N LEU A 94 5.70 1.83 -2.63
CA LEU A 94 5.62 0.44 -3.06
C LEU A 94 7.00 -0.03 -3.52
N LYS A 95 7.45 -1.19 -3.03
CA LYS A 95 8.70 -1.80 -3.51
C LYS A 95 8.61 -3.31 -3.62
N LEU A 96 9.40 -3.86 -4.53
CA LEU A 96 9.75 -5.28 -4.50
C LEU A 96 10.79 -5.51 -3.41
N ALA A 97 10.61 -6.55 -2.60
CA ALA A 97 11.53 -6.93 -1.53
C ALA A 97 12.95 -7.24 -2.05
N GLN A 98 13.03 -7.77 -3.27
CA GLN A 98 14.29 -8.09 -3.96
C GLN A 98 15.10 -6.85 -4.38
N ALA A 99 14.49 -5.66 -4.39
CA ALA A 99 15.20 -4.46 -4.81
C ALA A 99 16.34 -4.15 -3.81
N PRO A 100 17.51 -3.69 -4.30
CA PRO A 100 18.64 -3.39 -3.43
C PRO A 100 18.29 -2.41 -2.32
N LYS A 101 18.43 -2.85 -1.06
CA LYS A 101 18.10 -2.08 0.14
C LYS A 101 16.65 -1.60 0.17
N ALA A 102 15.70 -2.39 -0.34
CA ALA A 102 14.28 -2.04 -0.43
C ALA A 102 13.72 -1.52 0.91
N LEU A 103 13.95 -2.25 2.01
CA LEU A 103 13.51 -1.85 3.34
C LEU A 103 14.21 -0.56 3.82
N GLU A 104 15.55 -0.55 3.89
CA GLU A 104 16.33 0.59 4.40
C GLU A 104 16.01 1.89 3.64
N ARG A 105 15.94 1.82 2.31
CA ARG A 105 15.62 2.98 1.46
C ARG A 105 14.14 3.33 1.56
N GLY A 106 13.25 2.35 1.55
CA GLY A 106 11.81 2.56 1.62
C GLY A 106 11.38 3.29 2.89
N VAL A 107 11.83 2.84 4.06
CA VAL A 107 11.42 3.47 5.33
C VAL A 107 11.94 4.91 5.45
N ARG A 108 13.16 5.17 4.94
CA ARG A 108 13.71 6.54 4.87
C ARG A 108 12.90 7.42 3.91
N GLN A 109 12.59 6.92 2.71
CA GLN A 109 11.76 7.66 1.75
C GLN A 109 10.39 8.00 2.32
N VAL A 110 9.70 7.03 2.92
CA VAL A 110 8.39 7.26 3.54
C VAL A 110 8.47 8.29 4.66
N SER A 111 9.47 8.21 5.54
CA SER A 111 9.67 9.21 6.60
C SER A 111 9.93 10.61 6.03
N GLU A 112 10.81 10.75 5.03
CA GLU A 112 11.08 12.02 4.34
C GLU A 112 9.79 12.61 3.72
N TYR A 113 9.00 11.78 3.05
CA TYR A 113 7.77 12.21 2.39
C TYR A 113 6.67 12.57 3.39
N ALA A 114 6.49 11.77 4.44
CA ALA A 114 5.55 12.05 5.52
C ALA A 114 5.86 13.40 6.16
N LYS A 115 7.13 13.68 6.50
CA LYS A 115 7.55 14.98 7.05
C LYS A 115 7.21 16.15 6.13
N ARG A 116 7.48 16.02 4.83
CA ARG A 116 7.17 17.07 3.83
C ARG A 116 5.68 17.34 3.71
N LEU A 117 4.86 16.32 3.92
CA LEU A 117 3.40 16.42 3.91
C LEU A 117 2.82 16.84 5.28
N GLY A 118 3.66 17.01 6.31
CA GLY A 118 3.24 17.32 7.68
C GLY A 118 2.62 16.13 8.42
N LEU A 119 2.85 14.92 7.94
CA LEU A 119 2.32 13.67 8.49
C LEU A 119 3.25 13.10 9.57
N LYS A 120 2.66 12.39 10.53
CA LYS A 120 3.37 11.63 11.57
C LYS A 120 3.48 10.14 11.26
N ARG A 121 2.80 9.70 10.20
CA ARG A 121 2.71 8.30 9.78
C ARG A 121 2.80 8.20 8.26
N GLY A 122 3.33 7.08 7.78
CA GLY A 122 3.33 6.70 6.36
C GLY A 122 3.47 5.19 6.20
N TYR A 123 3.33 4.70 4.97
CA TYR A 123 3.21 3.28 4.68
C TYR A 123 4.22 2.84 3.63
N LEU A 124 4.92 1.72 3.90
CA LEU A 124 5.79 1.04 2.95
C LEU A 124 5.21 -0.34 2.67
N ILE A 125 4.83 -0.62 1.43
CA ILE A 125 4.37 -1.95 1.02
C ILE A 125 5.52 -2.65 0.27
N LEU A 126 5.99 -3.76 0.84
CA LEU A 126 7.02 -4.63 0.29
C LEU A 126 6.36 -5.88 -0.28
N PHE A 127 6.49 -6.08 -1.59
CA PHE A 127 6.02 -7.30 -2.27
C PHE A 127 7.16 -8.29 -2.40
N ASP A 128 6.97 -9.49 -1.84
CA ASP A 128 7.95 -10.56 -1.97
C ASP A 128 7.52 -11.59 -3.03
N ARG A 129 8.14 -11.49 -4.21
CA ARG A 129 7.86 -12.42 -5.33
C ARG A 129 8.52 -13.79 -5.16
N GLU A 130 9.53 -13.89 -4.30
CA GLU A 130 10.28 -15.11 -4.05
C GLU A 130 9.84 -15.79 -2.74
N ALA A 131 8.83 -15.23 -2.07
CA ALA A 131 8.23 -15.84 -0.91
C ALA A 131 7.80 -17.27 -1.23
N THR A 132 8.30 -18.22 -0.43
CA THR A 132 7.95 -19.65 -0.51
C THR A 132 6.83 -20.03 0.46
N ALA A 133 6.41 -19.09 1.32
CA ALA A 133 5.30 -19.31 2.23
C ALA A 133 4.00 -19.60 1.45
N PRO A 134 3.14 -20.50 1.95
CA PRO A 134 1.80 -20.70 1.42
C PRO A 134 1.05 -19.36 1.31
N TRP A 135 0.21 -19.20 0.28
CA TRP A 135 -0.46 -17.93 0.01
C TRP A 135 -1.34 -17.49 1.17
N GLU A 136 -2.01 -18.41 1.85
CA GLU A 136 -2.86 -18.21 3.02
C GLU A 136 -2.11 -17.68 4.27
N GLU A 137 -0.79 -17.86 4.31
CA GLU A 137 0.09 -17.42 5.40
C GLU A 137 0.84 -16.12 5.08
N ARG A 138 0.69 -15.56 3.87
CA ARG A 138 1.37 -14.32 3.47
C ARG A 138 0.77 -13.10 4.14
N GLY A 139 1.61 -12.12 4.43
CA GLY A 139 1.20 -10.92 5.13
C GLY A 139 1.91 -10.78 6.47
N ALA A 140 2.66 -9.71 6.64
CA ALA A 140 3.13 -9.26 7.94
C ALA A 140 3.08 -7.73 7.99
N VAL A 141 2.77 -7.20 9.17
CA VAL A 141 2.75 -5.75 9.41
C VAL A 141 3.65 -5.46 10.61
N GLU A 142 4.57 -4.53 10.45
CA GLU A 142 5.46 -4.05 11.49
C GLU A 142 5.49 -2.51 11.49
N GLU A 143 5.66 -1.89 12.66
CA GLU A 143 5.85 -0.45 12.77
C GLU A 143 7.31 -0.14 13.07
N MET A 144 7.86 0.85 12.38
CA MET A 144 9.23 1.34 12.57
C MET A 144 9.23 2.84 12.79
N GLU A 145 9.90 3.30 13.86
CA GLU A 145 10.13 4.73 14.07
C GLU A 145 11.36 5.20 13.29
N VAL A 146 11.15 6.10 12.34
CA VAL A 146 12.22 6.64 11.49
C VAL A 146 12.15 8.15 11.54
N GLU A 147 13.14 8.75 12.21
CA GLU A 147 13.30 10.20 12.37
C GLU A 147 12.03 10.93 12.90
N GLY A 148 11.26 10.29 13.78
CA GLY A 148 10.04 10.86 14.37
C GLY A 148 8.78 10.72 13.52
N VAL A 149 8.81 9.80 12.54
CA VAL A 149 7.65 9.31 11.78
C VAL A 149 7.49 7.82 12.02
N THR A 150 6.27 7.40 12.34
CA THR A 150 5.89 5.98 12.36
C THR A 150 5.71 5.48 10.93
N VAL A 151 6.58 4.58 10.48
CA VAL A 151 6.46 3.90 9.18
C VAL A 151 5.83 2.54 9.41
N VAL A 152 4.64 2.33 8.86
CA VAL A 152 3.99 1.01 8.83
C VAL A 152 4.55 0.25 7.63
N VAL A 153 5.33 -0.79 7.90
CA VAL A 153 5.90 -1.67 6.87
C VAL A 153 5.00 -2.89 6.73
N VAL A 154 4.51 -3.10 5.52
CA VAL A 154 3.66 -4.23 5.14
C VAL A 154 4.47 -5.14 4.23
N ARG A 155 4.55 -6.42 4.56
CA ARG A 155 5.15 -7.46 3.71
C ARG A 155 4.02 -8.31 3.14
N ALA A 156 3.73 -8.11 1.86
CA ALA A 156 2.67 -8.78 1.12
C ALA A 156 3.25 -9.96 0.32
#